data_AF-A0A948XKY4-F1
#
_entry.id   AF-A0A948XKY4-F1
#
_cell.length_a   1.000
_cell.length_b   1.000
_cell.length_c   1.000
_cell.angle_alpha   90.00
_cell.angle_beta   90.00
_cell.angle_gamma   90.00
#
_symmetry.space_group_name_H-M   'P 1'
#
loop_
_entity.id
_entity.type
_entity.pdbx_description
1 polymer ?
#
loop_
_entity_poly.entity_id
_entity_poly.type
_entity_poly.pdbx_seq_one_letter_code
_entity_poly.pdbx_strand_id
1 'polypeptide(L)'
;MRIVACALAALSLAACASVPPVPNARPLNASHIEAMGPTPVTVSENNIGVGKAWLAQDSSAAGASQGMLGVLFAVAFDAMMNAGPSRRAGQAADEVAEVMPVDALNASLVEHFRRQAAAEPASGVSISEVKLVQRRTAPITINDNVEVASSYLLSEDATTLKVTVDLSYTNPALPYVTPYTFEEAPPKSELSGPLYRNTFTWYSRQLPVPVLTPELRERLIASIQDSARDASGALPAEGTDAFKGMTRELEEARDDRLTKAEISIFLTREWSRDNGALLRAEVEAAHAFIARYAVLDMNRTAVPSLTGQDEIVETLADGRTVRRLGSGVMAGSYASSPSEVMSFSTYGNSVAVAQAHRARAEAQAAVQ
;
A
#
# COMPACT_ATOMS: atom_id res chain seq x y z
N MET A 1 11.93 -11.63 49.05
CA MET A 1 11.10 -11.78 47.82
C MET A 1 10.76 -10.47 47.12
N ARG A 2 10.48 -9.34 47.80
CA ARG A 2 10.13 -8.06 47.13
C ARG A 2 11.27 -7.39 46.32
N ILE A 3 12.53 -7.61 46.69
CA ILE A 3 13.69 -7.02 46.00
C ILE A 3 14.02 -7.76 44.68
N VAL A 4 13.77 -9.07 44.63
CA VAL A 4 14.00 -9.88 43.41
C VAL A 4 12.96 -9.60 42.33
N ALA A 5 11.71 -9.32 42.72
CA ALA A 5 10.63 -8.95 41.78
C ALA A 5 10.85 -7.57 41.14
N CYS A 6 11.41 -6.60 41.88
CA CYS A 6 11.75 -5.28 41.32
C CYS A 6 12.96 -5.33 40.38
N ALA A 7 13.94 -6.19 40.65
CA ALA A 7 15.09 -6.38 39.76
C ALA A 7 14.70 -7.08 38.44
N LEU A 8 13.78 -8.05 38.47
CA LEU A 8 13.24 -8.71 37.28
C LEU A 8 12.32 -7.78 36.46
N ALA A 9 11.56 -6.89 37.10
CA ALA A 9 10.75 -5.87 36.41
C ALA A 9 11.63 -4.79 35.75
N ALA A 10 12.71 -4.36 36.42
CA ALA A 10 13.68 -3.42 35.85
C ALA A 10 14.49 -4.06 34.69
N LEU A 11 14.83 -5.35 34.77
CA LEU A 11 15.51 -6.09 33.70
C LEU A 11 14.58 -6.41 32.52
N SER A 12 13.27 -6.60 32.73
CA SER A 12 12.30 -6.81 31.64
C SER A 12 11.89 -5.50 30.95
N LEU A 13 11.91 -4.38 31.67
CA LEU A 13 11.78 -3.04 31.06
C LEU A 13 13.07 -2.59 30.35
N ALA A 14 14.25 -3.00 30.84
CA ALA A 14 15.54 -2.75 30.17
C ALA A 14 15.86 -3.72 29.02
N ALA A 15 15.21 -4.88 28.92
CA ALA A 15 15.29 -5.76 27.75
C ALA A 15 14.48 -5.24 26.55
N CYS A 16 13.64 -4.23 26.78
CA CYS A 16 13.13 -3.31 25.75
C CYS A 16 13.96 -2.02 25.72
N ALA A 17 15.28 -2.10 25.95
CA ALA A 17 16.19 -1.04 25.53
C ALA A 17 15.97 -0.85 24.04
N SER A 18 15.25 0.22 23.71
CA SER A 18 14.84 0.61 22.37
C SER A 18 16.09 0.61 21.50
N VAL A 19 16.20 -0.36 20.60
CA VAL A 19 17.17 -0.32 19.50
C VAL A 19 17.06 1.08 18.90
N PRO A 20 18.16 1.88 18.84
CA PRO A 20 18.10 3.21 18.28
C PRO A 20 17.44 3.11 16.90
N PRO A 21 16.28 3.75 16.69
CA PRO A 21 15.60 3.61 15.42
C PRO A 21 16.52 4.20 14.35
N VAL A 22 16.64 3.50 13.24
CA VAL A 22 17.30 4.02 12.04
C VAL A 22 16.26 4.11 10.92
N PRO A 23 16.47 5.00 9.93
CA PRO A 23 15.60 5.03 8.77
C PRO A 23 15.54 3.66 8.04
N ASN A 24 14.41 3.40 7.39
CA ASN A 24 14.19 2.18 6.63
C ASN A 24 15.10 2.11 5.40
N ALA A 25 15.35 3.24 4.74
CA ALA A 25 16.22 3.32 3.59
C ALA A 25 17.65 2.85 3.94
N ARG A 26 18.34 2.24 3.00
CA ARG A 26 19.72 1.78 3.13
C ARG A 26 20.42 2.10 1.82
N PRO A 27 21.16 3.22 1.74
CA PRO A 27 21.92 3.54 0.54
C PRO A 27 23.11 2.58 0.40
N LEU A 28 23.55 2.36 -0.83
CA LEU A 28 24.81 1.67 -1.11
C LEU A 28 25.98 2.57 -0.71
N ASN A 29 27.08 1.97 -0.27
CA ASN A 29 28.35 2.68 -0.17
C ASN A 29 29.09 2.64 -1.53
N ALA A 30 30.17 3.41 -1.65
CA ALA A 30 30.91 3.53 -2.91
C ALA A 30 31.45 2.19 -3.42
N SER A 31 31.96 1.31 -2.54
CA SER A 31 32.48 0.01 -2.95
C SER A 31 31.38 -0.96 -3.38
N HIS A 32 30.20 -0.88 -2.77
CA HIS A 32 29.03 -1.65 -3.22
C HIS A 32 28.52 -1.14 -4.57
N ILE A 33 28.50 0.18 -4.81
CA ILE A 33 28.12 0.75 -6.12
C ILE A 33 29.06 0.23 -7.23
N GLU A 34 30.36 0.27 -6.98
CA GLU A 34 31.38 -0.20 -7.92
C GLU A 34 31.27 -1.71 -8.17
N ALA A 35 31.08 -2.51 -7.11
CA ALA A 35 30.96 -3.96 -7.21
C ALA A 35 29.65 -4.42 -7.87
N MET A 36 28.56 -3.69 -7.65
CA MET A 36 27.24 -3.99 -8.19
C MET A 36 27.16 -3.71 -9.69
N GLY A 37 27.65 -2.55 -10.15
CA GLY A 37 27.72 -2.22 -11.58
C GLY A 37 26.40 -2.46 -12.33
N PRO A 38 26.43 -2.95 -13.59
CA PRO A 38 25.24 -3.37 -14.31
C PRO A 38 24.55 -4.58 -13.65
N THR A 39 23.40 -4.36 -13.03
CA THR A 39 22.69 -5.36 -12.21
C THR A 39 21.33 -5.73 -12.77
N PRO A 40 20.93 -7.01 -12.73
CA PRO A 40 19.60 -7.44 -13.10
C PRO A 40 18.52 -6.97 -12.11
N VAL A 41 17.36 -6.60 -12.64
CA VAL A 41 16.16 -6.25 -11.86
C VAL A 41 15.15 -7.37 -11.96
N THR A 42 14.64 -7.82 -10.82
CA THR A 42 13.50 -8.73 -10.74
C THR A 42 12.29 -8.01 -10.18
N VAL A 43 11.26 -7.86 -11.01
CA VAL A 43 9.94 -7.40 -10.59
C VAL A 43 9.16 -8.60 -10.05
N SER A 44 8.77 -8.52 -8.79
CA SER A 44 7.83 -9.47 -8.20
C SER A 44 6.44 -9.17 -8.73
N GLU A 45 5.75 -10.18 -9.26
CA GLU A 45 4.36 -10.04 -9.68
C GLU A 45 3.52 -9.50 -8.52
N ASN A 46 2.88 -8.36 -8.76
CA ASN A 46 1.72 -8.00 -7.99
C ASN A 46 0.61 -8.99 -8.36
N ASN A 47 -0.04 -9.61 -7.38
CA ASN A 47 -1.16 -10.55 -7.59
C ASN A 47 -2.50 -9.98 -7.09
N ILE A 48 -2.50 -8.71 -6.67
CA ILE A 48 -3.59 -8.08 -5.92
C ILE A 48 -4.34 -7.08 -6.80
N GLY A 49 -3.65 -6.44 -7.75
CA GLY A 49 -4.18 -5.33 -8.53
C GLY A 49 -4.18 -4.01 -7.76
N VAL A 50 -5.05 -3.10 -8.19
CA VAL A 50 -5.32 -1.86 -7.46
C VAL A 50 -6.31 -2.16 -6.34
N GLY A 51 -5.82 -2.14 -5.11
CA GLY A 51 -6.65 -2.32 -3.93
C GLY A 51 -7.43 -1.06 -3.56
N LYS A 52 -8.48 -1.24 -2.77
CA LYS A 52 -9.25 -0.17 -2.15
C LYS A 52 -9.02 -0.12 -0.66
N ALA A 53 -8.51 1.00 -0.14
CA ALA A 53 -8.35 1.20 1.28
C ALA A 53 -9.71 1.38 1.95
N TRP A 54 -9.86 0.87 3.17
CA TRP A 54 -11.04 1.01 4.01
C TRP A 54 -10.63 0.82 5.47
N LEU A 55 -11.35 1.41 6.42
CA LEU A 55 -11.13 1.15 7.85
C LEU A 55 -12.05 0.00 8.26
N ALA A 56 -11.46 -1.12 8.69
CA ALA A 56 -12.23 -2.13 9.39
C ALA A 56 -12.46 -1.62 10.82
N GLN A 57 -13.72 -1.57 11.26
CA GLN A 57 -14.00 -1.41 12.69
C GLN A 57 -13.66 -2.73 13.37
N ASP A 58 -12.78 -2.66 14.37
CA ASP A 58 -12.34 -3.78 15.17
C ASP A 58 -13.00 -3.69 16.56
N SER A 59 -14.00 -4.54 16.79
CA SER A 59 -14.72 -4.66 18.06
C SER A 59 -14.01 -5.58 19.05
N SER A 60 -12.79 -6.07 18.73
CA SER A 60 -12.05 -7.01 19.57
C SER A 60 -11.82 -6.48 20.99
N ALA A 61 -11.64 -5.16 21.17
CA ALA A 61 -11.54 -4.53 22.49
C ALA A 61 -12.85 -4.61 23.30
N ALA A 62 -14.02 -4.56 22.64
CA ALA A 62 -15.32 -4.71 23.28
C ALA A 62 -15.61 -6.19 23.63
N GLY A 63 -15.28 -7.12 22.73
CA GLY A 63 -15.46 -8.56 22.92
C GLY A 63 -14.50 -9.21 23.92
N ALA A 64 -13.26 -8.72 24.01
CA ALA A 64 -12.26 -9.22 24.96
C ALA A 64 -12.67 -9.06 26.43
N SER A 65 -13.52 -8.06 26.72
CA SER A 65 -14.07 -7.84 28.08
C SER A 65 -15.12 -8.89 28.50
N GLN A 66 -15.63 -9.69 27.57
CA GLN A 66 -16.74 -10.65 27.81
C GLN A 66 -16.37 -12.13 27.57
N GLY A 67 -15.08 -12.46 27.42
CA GLY A 67 -14.59 -13.84 27.29
C GLY A 67 -14.92 -14.51 25.95
N MET A 68 -14.87 -15.86 25.89
CA MET A 68 -14.94 -16.65 24.65
C MET A 68 -16.27 -16.49 23.87
N LEU A 69 -17.37 -16.24 24.57
CA LEU A 69 -18.67 -15.88 23.95
C LEU A 69 -18.64 -14.45 23.39
N GLY A 70 -18.02 -13.51 24.10
CA GLY A 70 -17.78 -12.15 23.61
C GLY A 70 -16.90 -12.07 22.37
N VAL A 71 -15.96 -13.01 22.19
CA VAL A 71 -15.15 -13.14 20.97
C VAL A 71 -15.99 -13.58 19.77
N LEU A 72 -16.92 -14.52 19.94
CA LEU A 72 -17.82 -14.95 18.86
C LEU A 72 -18.82 -13.85 18.48
N PHE A 73 -19.37 -13.14 19.46
CA PHE A 73 -20.24 -11.99 19.20
C PHE A 73 -19.48 -10.82 18.58
N ALA A 74 -18.29 -10.47 19.07
CA ALA A 74 -17.47 -9.41 18.46
C ALA A 74 -17.07 -9.75 17.02
N VAL A 75 -16.72 -11.01 16.73
CA VAL A 75 -16.44 -11.46 15.35
C VAL A 75 -17.68 -11.40 14.46
N ALA A 76 -18.86 -11.73 14.99
CA ALA A 76 -20.12 -11.62 14.24
C ALA A 76 -20.53 -10.15 14.03
N PHE A 77 -20.36 -9.29 15.04
CA PHE A 77 -20.60 -7.84 14.94
C PHE A 77 -19.59 -7.17 14.01
N ASP A 78 -18.31 -7.53 14.06
CA ASP A 78 -17.29 -7.07 13.12
C ASP A 78 -17.59 -7.54 11.70
N ALA A 79 -18.02 -8.80 11.54
CA ALA A 79 -18.44 -9.31 10.25
C ALA A 79 -19.68 -8.57 9.73
N MET A 80 -20.69 -8.31 10.57
CA MET A 80 -21.91 -7.58 10.19
C MET A 80 -21.66 -6.10 9.89
N MET A 81 -20.87 -5.42 10.73
CA MET A 81 -20.55 -4.00 10.60
C MET A 81 -19.63 -3.73 9.40
N ASN A 82 -18.73 -4.67 9.10
CA ASN A 82 -17.82 -4.53 7.95
C ASN A 82 -18.35 -5.22 6.68
N ALA A 83 -19.41 -6.05 6.70
CA ALA A 83 -19.88 -6.80 5.52
C ALA A 83 -20.28 -5.90 4.34
N GLY A 84 -21.08 -4.86 4.58
CA GLY A 84 -21.52 -3.91 3.55
C GLY A 84 -20.34 -3.12 2.95
N PRO A 85 -19.54 -2.42 3.78
CA PRO A 85 -18.33 -1.74 3.32
C PRO A 85 -17.31 -2.66 2.62
N SER A 86 -17.15 -3.92 3.07
CA SER A 86 -16.24 -4.92 2.46
C SER A 86 -16.68 -5.30 1.07
N ARG A 87 -17.99 -5.57 0.92
CA ARG A 87 -18.59 -5.93 -0.36
C ARG A 87 -18.42 -4.79 -1.35
N ARG A 88 -18.67 -3.54 -0.93
CA ARG A 88 -18.46 -2.35 -1.77
C ARG A 88 -17.00 -2.12 -2.13
N ALA A 89 -16.08 -2.27 -1.19
CA ALA A 89 -14.65 -2.16 -1.46
C ALA A 89 -14.18 -3.26 -2.43
N GLY A 90 -14.73 -4.46 -2.30
CA GLY A 90 -14.53 -5.57 -3.23
C GLY A 90 -15.06 -5.28 -4.62
N GLN A 91 -16.32 -4.86 -4.75
CA GLN A 91 -16.92 -4.46 -6.03
C GLN A 91 -16.13 -3.35 -6.72
N ALA A 92 -15.73 -2.32 -5.96
CA ALA A 92 -14.90 -1.23 -6.47
C ALA A 92 -13.53 -1.73 -6.97
N ALA A 93 -12.90 -2.66 -6.24
CA ALA A 93 -11.65 -3.28 -6.68
C ALA A 93 -11.86 -4.14 -7.94
N ASP A 94 -12.99 -4.86 -8.04
CA ASP A 94 -13.35 -5.68 -9.20
C ASP A 94 -13.60 -4.78 -10.44
N GLU A 95 -14.34 -3.66 -10.31
CA GLU A 95 -14.55 -2.64 -11.36
C GLU A 95 -13.23 -2.02 -11.85
N VAL A 96 -12.30 -1.76 -10.92
CA VAL A 96 -10.98 -1.25 -11.28
C VAL A 96 -10.12 -2.32 -11.95
N ALA A 97 -10.22 -3.58 -11.53
CA ALA A 97 -9.47 -4.69 -12.13
C ALA A 97 -9.89 -4.96 -13.58
N GLU A 98 -11.14 -4.68 -13.96
CA GLU A 98 -11.60 -4.79 -15.35
C GLU A 98 -10.86 -3.82 -16.29
N VAL A 99 -10.63 -2.58 -15.85
CA VAL A 99 -9.95 -1.56 -16.64
C VAL A 99 -8.43 -1.54 -16.43
N MET A 100 -7.96 -2.06 -15.30
CA MET A 100 -6.54 -2.13 -14.96
C MET A 100 -6.22 -3.53 -14.43
N PRO A 101 -6.11 -4.52 -15.32
CA PRO A 101 -5.79 -5.87 -14.92
C PRO A 101 -4.37 -5.96 -14.37
N VAL A 102 -4.16 -6.92 -13.48
CA VAL A 102 -2.87 -7.20 -12.83
C VAL A 102 -1.72 -7.34 -13.84
N ASP A 103 -1.95 -8.04 -14.95
CA ASP A 103 -0.95 -8.22 -16.00
C ASP A 103 -0.54 -6.91 -16.65
N ALA A 104 -1.47 -5.95 -16.79
CA ALA A 104 -1.16 -4.62 -17.33
C ALA A 104 -0.30 -3.80 -16.36
N LEU A 105 -0.58 -3.87 -15.05
CA LEU A 105 0.25 -3.24 -14.01
C LEU A 105 1.68 -3.79 -14.04
N ASN A 106 1.80 -5.13 -14.01
CA ASN A 106 3.10 -5.81 -14.02
C ASN A 106 3.88 -5.50 -15.31
N ALA A 107 3.22 -5.56 -16.48
CA ALA A 107 3.84 -5.25 -17.76
C ALA A 107 4.29 -3.79 -17.84
N SER A 108 3.48 -2.84 -17.37
CA SER A 108 3.82 -1.42 -17.36
C SER A 108 5.05 -1.15 -16.48
N LEU A 109 5.12 -1.73 -15.28
CA LEU A 109 6.26 -1.54 -14.38
C LEU A 109 7.55 -2.12 -14.98
N VAL A 110 7.48 -3.35 -15.51
CA VAL A 110 8.61 -4.00 -16.19
C VAL A 110 9.12 -3.16 -17.37
N GLU A 111 8.21 -2.64 -18.19
CA GLU A 111 8.57 -1.81 -19.35
C GLU A 111 9.30 -0.53 -18.94
N HIS A 112 8.87 0.13 -17.86
CA HIS A 112 9.55 1.34 -17.37
C HIS A 112 10.96 1.05 -16.85
N PHE A 113 11.18 -0.07 -16.16
CA PHE A 113 12.53 -0.50 -15.80
C PHE A 113 13.37 -0.90 -17.03
N ARG A 114 12.77 -1.51 -18.06
CA ARG A 114 13.48 -1.85 -19.31
C ARG A 114 13.94 -0.60 -20.05
N ARG A 115 13.14 0.46 -20.07
CA ARG A 115 13.54 1.76 -20.66
C ARG A 115 14.75 2.35 -19.95
N GLN A 116 14.88 2.16 -18.64
CA GLN A 116 16.08 2.56 -17.89
C GLN A 116 17.30 1.69 -18.22
N ALA A 117 17.10 0.40 -18.52
CA ALA A 117 18.18 -0.49 -18.99
C ALA A 117 18.71 -0.13 -20.38
N ALA A 118 17.87 0.45 -21.23
CA ALA A 118 18.24 0.91 -22.57
C ALA A 118 18.96 2.27 -22.59
N ALA A 119 19.01 2.98 -21.47
CA ALA A 119 19.80 4.21 -21.35
C ALA A 119 21.30 3.87 -21.30
N GLU A 120 22.16 4.75 -21.81
CA GLU A 120 23.61 4.51 -21.76
C GLU A 120 24.06 4.24 -20.31
N PRO A 121 24.92 3.23 -20.09
CA PRO A 121 25.36 2.89 -18.75
C PRO A 121 26.15 4.05 -18.16
N ALA A 122 25.55 4.71 -17.17
CA ALA A 122 26.25 5.66 -16.32
C ALA A 122 27.33 4.94 -15.50
N SER A 123 28.34 5.68 -15.05
CA SER A 123 29.28 5.17 -14.04
C SER A 123 28.53 4.78 -12.77
N GLY A 124 28.69 3.55 -12.30
CA GLY A 124 28.05 3.02 -11.09
C GLY A 124 26.99 1.96 -11.39
N VAL A 125 25.91 1.95 -10.61
CA VAL A 125 24.81 1.00 -10.77
C VAL A 125 23.97 1.34 -11.99
N SER A 126 23.80 0.38 -12.89
CA SER A 126 22.87 0.46 -14.03
C SER A 126 22.03 -0.81 -14.12
N ILE A 127 20.94 -0.79 -14.89
CA ILE A 127 20.07 -1.96 -15.06
C ILE A 127 20.55 -2.73 -16.28
N SER A 128 20.90 -4.01 -16.11
CA SER A 128 21.37 -4.87 -17.21
C SER A 128 20.25 -5.69 -17.86
N GLU A 129 19.30 -6.18 -17.07
CA GLU A 129 18.13 -6.93 -17.53
C GLU A 129 16.94 -6.73 -16.59
N VAL A 130 15.73 -7.01 -17.08
CA VAL A 130 14.50 -6.94 -16.27
C VAL A 130 13.67 -8.20 -16.47
N LYS A 131 13.41 -8.91 -15.37
CA LYS A 131 12.62 -10.14 -15.32
C LYS A 131 11.39 -9.96 -14.44
N LEU A 132 10.30 -10.60 -14.82
CA LEU A 132 9.09 -10.72 -14.01
C LEU A 132 9.11 -12.11 -13.35
N VAL A 133 8.89 -12.17 -12.03
CA VAL A 133 8.85 -13.42 -11.28
C VAL A 133 7.58 -13.52 -10.44
N GLN A 134 6.87 -14.63 -10.62
CA GLN A 134 5.71 -14.98 -9.82
C GLN A 134 6.11 -15.51 -8.44
N ARG A 135 5.80 -14.76 -7.37
CA ARG A 135 5.98 -15.22 -5.99
C ARG A 135 4.76 -16.01 -5.53
N ARG A 136 4.70 -17.31 -5.87
CA ARG A 136 3.60 -18.20 -5.43
C ARG A 136 3.84 -18.94 -4.11
N THR A 137 5.08 -19.03 -3.63
CA THR A 137 5.38 -19.78 -2.39
C THR A 137 6.72 -19.36 -1.79
N ALA A 138 6.68 -18.73 -0.61
CA ALA A 138 7.80 -18.22 0.20
C ALA A 138 8.64 -17.07 -0.43
N PRO A 139 9.23 -16.18 0.39
CA PRO A 139 10.18 -15.18 -0.10
C PRO A 139 11.44 -15.89 -0.59
N ILE A 140 11.56 -16.07 -1.91
CA ILE A 140 12.84 -16.42 -2.53
C ILE A 140 13.63 -15.12 -2.61
N THR A 141 14.68 -14.99 -1.80
CA THR A 141 15.72 -13.98 -2.02
C THR A 141 16.46 -14.36 -3.29
N ILE A 142 16.39 -13.51 -4.30
CA ILE A 142 17.16 -13.66 -5.53
C ILE A 142 18.46 -12.89 -5.30
N ASN A 143 19.53 -13.63 -5.09
CA ASN A 143 20.85 -13.05 -4.88
C ASN A 143 21.31 -12.28 -6.14
N ASP A 144 22.06 -11.22 -5.90
CA ASP A 144 22.67 -10.39 -6.94
C ASP A 144 21.63 -9.81 -7.93
N ASN A 145 20.44 -9.48 -7.41
CA ASN A 145 19.34 -8.87 -8.17
C ASN A 145 18.69 -7.75 -7.36
N VAL A 146 18.27 -6.69 -8.05
CA VAL A 146 17.38 -5.68 -7.46
C VAL A 146 15.96 -6.24 -7.50
N GLU A 147 15.44 -6.58 -6.33
CA GLU A 147 14.05 -7.00 -6.18
C GLU A 147 13.14 -5.78 -6.08
N VAL A 148 12.07 -5.78 -6.86
CA VAL A 148 11.05 -4.73 -6.91
C VAL A 148 9.72 -5.33 -6.49
N ALA A 149 9.10 -4.79 -5.45
CA ALA A 149 7.75 -5.15 -5.02
C ALA A 149 6.84 -3.92 -5.09
N SER A 150 5.65 -4.08 -5.67
CA SER A 150 4.72 -2.96 -5.89
C SER A 150 3.37 -3.16 -5.20
N SER A 151 2.80 -2.06 -4.72
CA SER A 151 1.48 -1.98 -4.10
C SER A 151 0.72 -0.77 -4.63
N TYR A 152 -0.53 -0.97 -4.97
CA TYR A 152 -1.41 0.03 -5.57
C TYR A 152 -2.66 0.15 -4.71
N LEU A 153 -2.96 1.34 -4.22
CA LEU A 153 -4.03 1.54 -3.25
C LEU A 153 -4.77 2.85 -3.51
N LEU A 154 -6.06 2.74 -3.81
CA LEU A 154 -6.99 3.86 -3.70
C LEU A 154 -7.23 4.18 -2.22
N SER A 155 -7.17 5.45 -1.87
CA SER A 155 -7.56 5.99 -0.55
C SER A 155 -8.99 5.59 -0.15
N GLU A 156 -9.37 5.77 1.12
CA GLU A 156 -10.67 5.36 1.67
C GLU A 156 -11.87 5.93 0.90
N ASP A 157 -11.79 7.16 0.42
CA ASP A 157 -12.80 7.83 -0.38
C ASP A 157 -12.55 7.73 -1.90
N ALA A 158 -11.48 7.04 -2.32
CA ALA A 158 -11.03 6.92 -3.71
C ALA A 158 -10.69 8.28 -4.35
N THR A 159 -10.38 9.30 -3.55
CA THR A 159 -9.94 10.59 -4.10
C THR A 159 -8.53 10.52 -4.68
N THR A 160 -7.67 9.70 -4.09
CA THR A 160 -6.25 9.60 -4.44
C THR A 160 -5.80 8.15 -4.60
N LEU A 161 -5.06 7.87 -5.67
CA LEU A 161 -4.28 6.65 -5.86
C LEU A 161 -2.89 6.81 -5.24
N LYS A 162 -2.47 5.83 -4.45
CA LYS A 162 -1.10 5.68 -3.96
C LYS A 162 -0.46 4.47 -4.61
N VAL A 163 0.70 4.67 -5.23
CA VAL A 163 1.56 3.59 -5.72
C VAL A 163 2.81 3.58 -4.86
N THR A 164 3.09 2.47 -4.21
CA THR A 164 4.28 2.27 -3.40
C THR A 164 5.10 1.16 -4.01
N VAL A 165 6.39 1.40 -4.20
CA VAL A 165 7.33 0.40 -4.67
C VAL A 165 8.50 0.31 -3.70
N ASP A 166 8.73 -0.90 -3.20
CA ASP A 166 9.86 -1.24 -2.35
C ASP A 166 10.94 -1.93 -3.18
N LEU A 167 12.17 -1.43 -3.06
CA LEU A 167 13.35 -2.01 -3.69
C LEU A 167 14.26 -2.60 -2.63
N SER A 168 14.87 -3.75 -2.93
CA SER A 168 15.97 -4.28 -2.15
C SER A 168 16.98 -5.01 -3.01
N TYR A 169 18.27 -4.95 -2.64
CA TYR A 169 19.34 -5.73 -3.26
C TYR A 169 20.13 -6.47 -2.19
N THR A 170 20.38 -7.75 -2.43
CA THR A 170 21.19 -8.61 -1.55
C THR A 170 22.19 -9.39 -2.38
N ASN A 171 23.45 -9.41 -1.96
CA ASN A 171 24.49 -10.23 -2.57
C ASN A 171 25.35 -10.86 -1.46
N PRO A 172 25.25 -12.18 -1.22
CA PRO A 172 26.03 -12.86 -0.18
C PRO A 172 27.55 -12.83 -0.41
N ALA A 173 28.01 -12.55 -1.63
CA ALA A 173 29.43 -12.42 -1.94
C ALA A 173 30.01 -11.08 -1.46
N LEU A 174 29.16 -10.09 -1.19
CA LEU A 174 29.57 -8.78 -0.68
C LEU A 174 29.29 -8.72 0.84
N PRO A 175 30.26 -8.26 1.64
CA PRO A 175 30.06 -8.12 3.07
C PRO A 175 28.98 -7.07 3.34
N TYR A 176 28.05 -7.41 4.24
CA TYR A 176 27.10 -6.47 4.78
C TYR A 176 27.81 -5.46 5.68
N VAL A 177 27.55 -4.18 5.43
CA VAL A 177 28.03 -3.07 6.26
C VAL A 177 26.84 -2.16 6.49
N THR A 178 26.47 -1.93 7.76
CA THR A 178 25.40 -0.98 8.06
C THR A 178 25.85 0.43 7.63
N PRO A 179 25.00 1.20 6.93
CA PRO A 179 25.32 2.58 6.57
C PRO A 179 25.22 3.52 7.79
N TYR A 180 24.69 3.04 8.91
CA TYR A 180 24.41 3.84 10.09
C TYR A 180 25.55 3.78 11.10
N THR A 181 25.74 4.88 11.82
CA THR A 181 26.69 4.97 12.92
C THR A 181 25.95 4.81 14.24
N PHE A 182 26.51 4.02 15.14
CA PHE A 182 26.00 3.79 16.49
C PHE A 182 27.06 4.27 17.49
N GLU A 183 26.62 4.83 18.63
CA GLU A 183 27.55 5.26 19.69
C GLU A 183 28.30 4.06 20.31
N GLU A 184 27.63 2.91 20.37
CA GLU A 184 28.20 1.63 20.78
C GLU A 184 28.32 0.67 19.59
N ALA A 185 28.32 -0.64 19.85
CA ALA A 185 28.23 -1.63 18.79
C ALA A 185 26.88 -1.55 18.06
N PRO A 186 26.83 -1.82 16.74
CA PRO A 186 25.58 -1.91 16.01
C PRO A 186 24.64 -2.95 16.65
N PRO A 187 23.33 -2.67 16.76
CA PRO A 187 22.36 -3.63 17.26
C PRO A 187 22.31 -4.86 16.34
N LYS A 188 21.85 -6.01 16.85
CA LYS A 188 21.79 -7.26 16.07
C LYS A 188 21.01 -7.14 14.74
N SER A 189 20.00 -6.29 14.71
CA SER A 189 19.20 -5.98 13.51
C SER A 189 19.97 -5.22 12.42
N GLU A 190 21.17 -4.72 12.75
CA GLU A 190 22.07 -3.95 11.89
C GLU A 190 23.40 -4.68 11.66
N LEU A 191 23.41 -6.01 11.85
CA LEU A 191 24.55 -6.88 11.53
C LEU A 191 24.31 -7.71 10.25
N SER A 192 23.09 -7.69 9.73
CA SER A 192 22.71 -8.36 8.49
C SER A 192 21.52 -7.67 7.84
N GLY A 193 21.30 -7.94 6.57
CA GLY A 193 20.20 -7.38 5.81
C GLY A 193 20.55 -7.19 4.33
N PRO A 194 19.66 -6.55 3.57
CA PRO A 194 19.98 -6.18 2.21
C PRO A 194 21.04 -5.07 2.19
N LEU A 195 21.88 -5.08 1.16
CA LEU A 195 22.91 -4.05 0.94
C LEU A 195 22.28 -2.72 0.52
N TYR A 196 21.18 -2.79 -0.24
CA TYR A 196 20.35 -1.64 -0.58
C TYR A 196 18.89 -1.92 -0.22
N ARG A 197 18.20 -0.89 0.27
CA ARG A 197 16.76 -0.91 0.46
C ARG A 197 16.21 0.50 0.34
N ASN A 198 15.15 0.71 -0.42
CA ASN A 198 14.44 1.98 -0.36
C ASN A 198 12.97 1.84 -0.79
N THR A 199 12.17 2.84 -0.47
CA THR A 199 10.75 2.92 -0.80
C THR A 199 10.50 4.17 -1.66
N PHE A 200 9.71 4.00 -2.70
CA PHE A 200 9.30 5.04 -3.64
C PHE A 200 7.78 5.13 -3.63
N THR A 201 7.24 6.32 -3.35
CA THR A 201 5.79 6.51 -3.26
C THR A 201 5.33 7.59 -4.24
N TRP A 202 4.31 7.27 -5.02
CA TRP A 202 3.59 8.20 -5.86
C TRP A 202 2.19 8.43 -5.30
N TYR A 203 1.80 9.69 -5.20
CA TYR A 203 0.42 10.11 -4.95
C TYR A 203 -0.14 10.73 -6.23
N SER A 204 -1.29 10.27 -6.69
CA SER A 204 -2.01 10.91 -7.79
C SER A 204 -2.51 12.30 -7.40
N ARG A 205 -3.03 13.05 -8.37
CA ARG A 205 -3.87 14.21 -8.03
C ARG A 205 -5.12 13.74 -7.29
N GLN A 206 -5.58 14.58 -6.35
CA GLN A 206 -6.80 14.33 -5.60
C GLN A 206 -8.00 14.65 -6.49
N LEU A 207 -8.89 13.68 -6.71
CA LEU A 207 -10.15 13.90 -7.40
C LEU A 207 -11.09 14.77 -6.54
N PRO A 208 -11.86 15.67 -7.16
CA PRO A 208 -12.79 16.53 -6.45
C PRO A 208 -13.91 15.68 -5.82
N VAL A 209 -14.19 15.92 -4.54
CA VAL A 209 -15.31 15.27 -3.84
C VAL A 209 -16.63 15.69 -4.49
N PRO A 210 -17.49 14.74 -4.90
CA PRO A 210 -18.78 15.05 -5.51
C PRO A 210 -19.68 15.82 -4.54
N VAL A 211 -20.48 16.75 -5.08
CA VAL A 211 -21.54 17.42 -4.34
C VAL A 211 -22.83 16.61 -4.49
N LEU A 212 -23.55 16.40 -3.38
CA LEU A 212 -24.82 15.65 -3.39
C LEU A 212 -25.93 16.47 -4.05
N THR A 213 -26.11 16.27 -5.36
CA THR A 213 -27.27 16.78 -6.10
C THR A 213 -28.44 15.78 -6.02
N PRO A 214 -29.70 16.19 -6.30
CA PRO A 214 -30.83 15.27 -6.37
C PRO A 214 -30.58 14.06 -7.29
N GLU A 215 -29.93 14.30 -8.43
CA GLU A 215 -29.61 13.25 -9.40
C GLU A 215 -28.55 12.28 -8.84
N LEU A 216 -27.56 12.81 -8.10
CA LEU A 216 -26.53 11.99 -7.48
C LEU A 216 -27.10 11.14 -6.32
N ARG A 217 -28.12 11.66 -5.62
CA ARG A 217 -28.87 10.93 -4.59
C ARG A 217 -29.65 9.75 -5.19
N GLU A 218 -30.38 9.96 -6.29
CA GLU A 218 -31.09 8.87 -6.98
C GLU A 218 -30.12 7.78 -7.46
N ARG A 219 -28.95 8.19 -7.98
CA ARG A 219 -27.89 7.24 -8.37
C ARG A 219 -27.32 6.47 -7.18
N LEU A 220 -27.18 7.11 -6.01
CA LEU A 220 -26.73 6.46 -4.79
C LEU A 220 -27.74 5.39 -4.34
N ILE A 221 -29.02 5.75 -4.29
CA ILE A 221 -30.12 4.85 -3.92
C ILE A 221 -30.15 3.64 -4.85
N ALA A 222 -30.07 3.86 -6.17
CA ALA A 222 -30.01 2.77 -7.15
C ALA A 222 -28.79 1.86 -6.91
N SER A 223 -27.62 2.45 -6.62
CA SER A 223 -26.41 1.67 -6.35
C SER A 223 -26.51 0.83 -5.07
N ILE A 224 -27.13 1.35 -4.01
CA ILE A 224 -27.36 0.60 -2.77
C ILE A 224 -28.30 -0.58 -3.05
N GLN A 225 -29.40 -0.33 -3.76
CA GLN A 225 -30.37 -1.37 -4.13
C GLN A 225 -29.73 -2.46 -4.99
N ASP A 226 -28.94 -2.09 -6.00
CA ASP A 226 -28.26 -3.05 -6.87
C ASP A 226 -27.23 -3.89 -6.10
N SER A 227 -26.49 -3.29 -5.16
CA SER A 227 -25.55 -4.03 -4.31
C SER A 227 -26.20 -5.01 -3.32
N ALA A 228 -27.47 -4.78 -3.01
CA ALA A 228 -28.27 -5.61 -2.12
C ALA A 228 -28.96 -6.78 -2.82
N ARG A 229 -29.05 -6.77 -4.16
CA ARG A 229 -29.69 -7.83 -4.95
C ARG A 229 -28.95 -9.17 -4.78
N ASP A 230 -29.71 -10.25 -4.77
CA ASP A 230 -29.18 -11.61 -4.75
C ASP A 230 -28.76 -12.10 -6.15
N ALA A 231 -28.29 -13.35 -6.24
CA ALA A 231 -27.86 -13.96 -7.51
C ALA A 231 -28.97 -14.09 -8.57
N SER A 232 -30.25 -13.99 -8.17
CA SER A 232 -31.40 -13.97 -9.07
C SER A 232 -31.77 -12.55 -9.52
N GLY A 233 -31.08 -11.53 -9.01
CA GLY A 233 -31.37 -10.12 -9.25
C GLY A 233 -32.51 -9.58 -8.38
N ALA A 234 -33.05 -10.38 -7.46
CA ALA A 234 -34.13 -9.98 -6.58
C ALA A 234 -33.60 -9.19 -5.38
N LEU A 235 -34.39 -8.22 -4.92
CA LEU A 235 -34.10 -7.53 -3.66
C LEU A 235 -34.31 -8.48 -2.47
N PRO A 236 -33.59 -8.28 -1.35
CA PRO A 236 -33.71 -9.14 -0.19
C PRO A 236 -35.14 -9.10 0.36
N ALA A 237 -35.67 -10.25 0.78
CA ALA A 237 -37.03 -10.35 1.30
C ALA A 237 -37.18 -9.56 2.62
N GLU A 238 -38.35 -8.92 2.80
CA GLU A 238 -38.66 -8.17 4.01
C GLU A 238 -38.45 -9.02 5.27
N GLY A 239 -37.89 -8.42 6.32
CA GLY A 239 -37.61 -9.08 7.60
C GLY A 239 -36.29 -9.86 7.66
N THR A 240 -35.61 -10.10 6.53
CA THR A 240 -34.26 -10.67 6.51
C THR A 240 -33.21 -9.67 6.99
N ASP A 241 -32.07 -10.15 7.49
CA ASP A 241 -30.98 -9.27 7.92
C ASP A 241 -30.37 -8.48 6.75
N ALA A 242 -30.37 -9.06 5.55
CA ALA A 242 -29.98 -8.37 4.32
C ALA A 242 -30.93 -7.20 3.99
N PHE A 243 -32.24 -7.38 4.19
CA PHE A 243 -33.23 -6.30 3.99
C PHE A 243 -33.09 -5.18 5.02
N LYS A 244 -32.84 -5.52 6.29
CA LYS A 244 -32.57 -4.53 7.34
C LYS A 244 -31.30 -3.74 7.05
N GLY A 245 -30.23 -4.41 6.60
CA GLY A 245 -28.99 -3.79 6.19
C GLY A 245 -29.19 -2.80 5.04
N MET A 246 -29.87 -3.23 3.98
CA MET A 246 -30.23 -2.37 2.84
C MET A 246 -31.07 -1.15 3.28
N THR A 247 -32.08 -1.35 4.13
CA THR A 247 -32.96 -0.26 4.59
C THR A 247 -32.18 0.79 5.38
N ARG A 248 -31.30 0.35 6.29
CA ARG A 248 -30.43 1.24 7.05
C ARG A 248 -29.53 2.08 6.14
N GLU A 249 -28.91 1.46 5.12
CA GLU A 249 -28.07 2.19 4.17
C GLU A 249 -28.89 3.20 3.34
N LEU A 250 -30.12 2.86 2.97
CA LEU A 250 -31.03 3.78 2.29
C LEU A 250 -31.47 4.95 3.17
N GLU A 251 -31.60 4.75 4.49
CA GLU A 251 -31.86 5.80 5.46
C GLU A 251 -30.64 6.73 5.61
N GLU A 252 -29.44 6.17 5.71
CA GLU A 252 -28.18 6.93 5.79
C GLU A 252 -27.96 7.77 4.51
N ALA A 253 -28.28 7.23 3.33
CA ALA A 253 -28.20 7.95 2.04
C ALA A 253 -29.22 9.09 1.88
N ARG A 254 -30.21 9.20 2.78
CA ARG A 254 -31.17 10.32 2.81
C ARG A 254 -30.65 11.53 3.58
N ASP A 255 -29.56 11.40 4.34
CA ASP A 255 -28.89 12.56 4.92
C ASP A 255 -28.28 13.45 3.83
N ASP A 256 -28.19 14.76 4.06
CA ASP A 256 -27.67 15.75 3.10
C ASP A 256 -26.14 15.74 2.97
N ARG A 257 -25.47 14.66 3.39
CA ARG A 257 -24.01 14.56 3.40
C ARG A 257 -23.57 13.20 2.89
N LEU A 258 -22.61 13.19 1.97
CA LEU A 258 -21.95 11.97 1.54
C LEU A 258 -20.89 11.56 2.57
N THR A 259 -20.99 10.31 3.02
CA THR A 259 -19.93 9.61 3.74
C THR A 259 -18.76 9.28 2.79
N LYS A 260 -17.57 8.98 3.35
CA LYS A 260 -16.41 8.56 2.54
C LYS A 260 -16.70 7.31 1.69
N ALA A 261 -17.51 6.40 2.21
CA ALA A 261 -17.91 5.19 1.50
C ALA A 261 -18.76 5.54 0.27
N GLU A 262 -19.70 6.47 0.39
CA GLU A 262 -20.55 6.90 -0.73
C GLU A 262 -19.76 7.72 -1.76
N ILE A 263 -18.88 8.62 -1.31
CA ILE A 263 -17.92 9.32 -2.17
C ILE A 263 -17.13 8.32 -3.01
N SER A 264 -16.69 7.22 -2.39
CA SER A 264 -15.88 6.22 -3.07
C SER A 264 -16.60 5.50 -4.21
N ILE A 265 -17.91 5.33 -4.15
CA ILE A 265 -18.70 4.71 -5.23
C ILE A 265 -18.60 5.59 -6.48
N PHE A 266 -18.78 6.90 -6.32
CA PHE A 266 -18.73 7.84 -7.44
C PHE A 266 -17.33 7.98 -8.00
N LEU A 267 -16.32 8.12 -7.12
CA LEU A 267 -14.95 8.34 -7.57
C LEU A 267 -14.30 7.08 -8.15
N THR A 268 -14.68 5.87 -7.70
CA THR A 268 -14.23 4.63 -8.35
C THR A 268 -14.71 4.58 -9.81
N ARG A 269 -15.95 5.00 -10.09
CA ARG A 269 -16.44 5.09 -11.46
C ARG A 269 -15.70 6.11 -12.30
N GLU A 270 -15.27 7.22 -11.72
CA GLU A 270 -14.40 8.18 -12.42
C GLU A 270 -13.01 7.58 -12.72
N TRP A 271 -12.44 6.79 -11.81
CA TRP A 271 -11.21 6.05 -12.08
C TRP A 271 -11.35 5.03 -13.20
N SER A 272 -12.51 4.39 -13.33
CA SER A 272 -12.80 3.38 -14.37
C SER A 272 -13.39 3.96 -15.66
N ARG A 273 -13.71 5.26 -15.66
CA ARG A 273 -14.29 5.96 -16.82
C ARG A 273 -13.34 5.95 -18.02
N ASP A 274 -13.92 5.97 -19.22
CA ASP A 274 -13.17 5.99 -20.49
C ASP A 274 -12.14 4.85 -20.55
N ASN A 275 -12.60 3.66 -20.15
CA ASN A 275 -11.77 2.46 -20.00
C ASN A 275 -10.60 2.69 -19.02
N GLY A 276 -10.77 3.45 -17.95
CA GLY A 276 -9.71 3.73 -16.97
C GLY A 276 -8.56 4.60 -17.48
N ALA A 277 -8.81 5.51 -18.43
CA ALA A 277 -7.77 6.36 -19.02
C ALA A 277 -6.99 7.17 -17.96
N LEU A 278 -7.69 7.74 -16.99
CA LEU A 278 -7.06 8.48 -15.88
C LEU A 278 -6.17 7.57 -15.02
N LEU A 279 -6.70 6.40 -14.62
CA LEU A 279 -5.97 5.44 -13.81
C LEU A 279 -4.70 4.98 -14.51
N ARG A 280 -4.76 4.67 -15.81
CA ARG A 280 -3.60 4.31 -16.61
C ARG A 280 -2.57 5.41 -16.68
N ALA A 281 -2.98 6.65 -16.93
CA ALA A 281 -2.07 7.78 -16.98
C ALA A 281 -1.32 7.98 -15.65
N GLU A 282 -2.01 7.87 -14.51
CA GLU A 282 -1.40 7.99 -13.19
C GLU A 282 -0.45 6.82 -12.86
N VAL A 283 -0.80 5.58 -13.25
CA VAL A 283 0.08 4.42 -13.09
C VAL A 283 1.34 4.53 -13.95
N GLU A 284 1.20 4.91 -15.22
CA GLU A 284 2.33 5.13 -16.13
C GLU A 284 3.27 6.22 -15.58
N ALA A 285 2.71 7.34 -15.11
CA ALA A 285 3.50 8.41 -14.49
C ALA A 285 4.21 7.94 -13.21
N ALA A 286 3.53 7.14 -12.37
CA ALA A 286 4.12 6.54 -11.19
C ALA A 286 5.29 5.62 -11.55
N HIS A 287 5.12 4.72 -12.51
CA HIS A 287 6.16 3.78 -12.95
C HIS A 287 7.37 4.49 -13.57
N ALA A 288 7.14 5.54 -14.36
CA ALA A 288 8.20 6.39 -14.90
C ALA A 288 9.01 7.08 -13.79
N PHE A 289 8.32 7.65 -12.80
CA PHE A 289 8.94 8.21 -11.60
C PHE A 289 9.77 7.14 -10.87
N ILE A 290 9.16 6.02 -10.49
CA ILE A 290 9.82 4.97 -9.70
C ILE A 290 11.07 4.45 -10.41
N ALA A 291 10.97 4.08 -11.70
CA ALA A 291 12.10 3.52 -12.43
C ALA A 291 13.27 4.50 -12.56
N ARG A 292 13.00 5.79 -12.85
CA ARG A 292 14.03 6.84 -12.94
C ARG A 292 14.73 7.05 -11.59
N TYR A 293 13.95 7.25 -10.54
CA TYR A 293 14.50 7.61 -9.23
C TYR A 293 15.13 6.42 -8.50
N ALA A 294 14.71 5.19 -8.80
CA ALA A 294 15.38 3.98 -8.32
C ALA A 294 16.85 3.91 -8.76
N VAL A 295 17.13 4.12 -10.05
CA VAL A 295 18.51 4.08 -10.59
C VAL A 295 19.34 5.23 -10.03
N LEU A 296 18.76 6.43 -9.94
CA LEU A 296 19.44 7.59 -9.35
C LEU A 296 19.81 7.34 -7.88
N ASP A 297 18.90 6.77 -7.09
CA ASP A 297 19.14 6.56 -5.66
C ASP A 297 20.13 5.43 -5.38
N MET A 298 20.15 4.36 -6.18
CA MET A 298 21.18 3.31 -6.06
C MET A 298 22.60 3.87 -6.28
N ASN A 299 22.73 4.99 -6.99
CA ASN A 299 24.01 5.67 -7.18
C ASN A 299 24.30 6.76 -6.12
N ARG A 300 23.45 6.89 -5.10
CA ARG A 300 23.58 7.90 -4.04
C ARG A 300 24.04 7.25 -2.73
N THR A 301 25.14 7.76 -2.18
CA THR A 301 25.75 7.25 -0.93
C THR A 301 25.30 7.99 0.33
N ALA A 302 24.42 8.99 0.20
CA ALA A 302 24.02 9.86 1.30
C ALA A 302 23.16 9.11 2.34
N VAL A 303 23.74 8.86 3.52
CA VAL A 303 23.06 8.19 4.63
C VAL A 303 21.94 9.09 5.20
N PRO A 304 20.68 8.63 5.24
CA PRO A 304 19.58 9.42 5.81
C PRO A 304 19.67 9.48 7.35
N SER A 305 19.01 10.48 7.94
CA SER A 305 18.90 10.66 9.39
C SER A 305 17.42 10.74 9.79
N LEU A 306 17.10 10.36 11.03
CA LEU A 306 15.74 10.53 11.56
C LEU A 306 15.35 12.00 11.76
N THR A 307 16.32 12.91 11.83
CA THR A 307 16.13 14.32 12.21
C THR A 307 16.49 15.30 11.08
N GLY A 308 16.68 14.81 9.85
CA GLY A 308 16.98 15.66 8.71
C GLY A 308 15.76 16.46 8.22
N GLN A 309 15.94 17.12 7.07
CA GLN A 309 14.90 17.90 6.41
C GLN A 309 14.64 17.35 5.01
N ASP A 310 13.39 17.42 4.58
CA ASP A 310 12.99 16.95 3.27
C ASP A 310 13.71 17.75 2.16
N GLU A 311 14.30 17.04 1.21
CA GLU A 311 14.99 17.60 0.06
C GLU A 311 14.03 17.59 -1.14
N ILE A 312 13.77 18.76 -1.75
CA ILE A 312 13.08 18.82 -3.04
C ILE A 312 14.10 18.47 -4.11
N VAL A 313 13.92 17.31 -4.74
CA VAL A 313 14.82 16.79 -5.78
C VAL A 313 14.49 17.38 -7.13
N GLU A 314 13.20 17.50 -7.44
CA GLU A 314 12.70 18.05 -8.71
C GLU A 314 11.33 18.67 -8.52
N THR A 315 11.03 19.74 -9.26
CA THR A 315 9.67 20.25 -9.44
C THR A 315 9.33 20.18 -10.92
N LEU A 316 8.26 19.46 -11.23
CA LEU A 316 7.78 19.28 -12.59
C LEU A 316 6.93 20.48 -13.03
N ALA A 317 6.73 20.60 -14.35
CA ALA A 317 6.02 21.72 -14.96
C ALA A 317 4.57 21.88 -14.47
N ASP A 318 3.96 20.80 -13.97
CA ASP A 318 2.60 20.80 -13.43
C ASP A 318 2.54 21.11 -11.92
N GLY A 319 3.65 21.56 -11.33
CA GLY A 319 3.75 21.86 -9.91
C GLY A 319 3.97 20.62 -9.02
N ARG A 320 4.02 19.41 -9.58
CA ARG A 320 4.36 18.21 -8.83
C ARG A 320 5.79 18.27 -8.34
N THR A 321 6.00 17.93 -7.07
CA THR A 321 7.33 17.87 -6.46
C THR A 321 7.74 16.43 -6.23
N VAL A 322 8.97 16.11 -6.61
CA VAL A 322 9.67 14.90 -6.14
C VAL A 322 10.52 15.29 -4.95
N ARG A 323 10.30 14.61 -3.83
CA ARG A 323 10.94 14.89 -2.56
C ARG A 323 11.65 13.64 -2.06
N ARG A 324 12.85 13.81 -1.53
CA ARG A 324 13.51 12.81 -0.69
C ARG A 324 13.20 13.16 0.75
N LEU A 325 12.50 12.27 1.44
CA LEU A 325 12.09 12.48 2.82
C LEU A 325 13.33 12.55 3.71
N GLY A 326 13.39 13.53 4.59
CA GLY A 326 14.57 13.83 5.41
C GLY A 326 14.43 13.43 6.86
N SER A 327 13.22 13.06 7.32
CA SER A 327 12.97 12.75 8.73
C SER A 327 12.11 11.50 8.94
N GLY A 328 12.18 10.96 10.16
CA GLY A 328 11.44 9.78 10.58
C GLY A 328 11.92 8.47 9.93
N VAL A 329 11.15 7.41 10.13
CA VAL A 329 11.49 6.04 9.64
C VAL A 329 11.56 5.99 8.11
N MET A 330 10.87 6.89 7.41
CA MET A 330 10.90 6.97 5.95
C MET A 330 11.98 7.91 5.41
N ALA A 331 12.89 8.43 6.26
CA ALA A 331 13.99 9.25 5.78
C ALA A 331 14.84 8.48 4.75
N GLY A 332 15.20 9.16 3.67
CA GLY A 332 15.87 8.60 2.49
C GLY A 332 14.92 8.09 1.40
N SER A 333 13.65 7.83 1.73
CA SER A 333 12.62 7.42 0.75
C SER A 333 12.19 8.57 -0.15
N TYR A 334 11.65 8.23 -1.32
CA TYR A 334 11.17 9.21 -2.29
C TYR A 334 9.65 9.28 -2.28
N ALA A 335 9.13 10.50 -2.34
CA ALA A 335 7.72 10.78 -2.49
C ALA A 335 7.51 11.75 -3.66
N SER A 336 6.61 11.41 -4.57
CA SER A 336 6.13 12.29 -5.62
C SER A 336 4.69 12.68 -5.33
N SER A 337 4.44 13.98 -5.15
CA SER A 337 3.12 14.52 -4.84
C SER A 337 2.84 15.80 -5.62
N PRO A 338 1.60 16.02 -6.10
CA PRO A 338 1.18 17.30 -6.61
C PRO A 338 1.26 18.38 -5.52
N SER A 339 1.47 19.65 -5.92
CA SER A 339 1.50 20.81 -5.02
C SER A 339 0.19 21.04 -4.25
N GLU A 340 -0.93 20.50 -4.74
CA GLU A 340 -2.28 20.76 -4.25
C GLU A 340 -2.82 19.67 -3.29
N VAL A 341 -2.00 18.68 -2.89
CA VAL A 341 -2.45 17.68 -1.90
C VAL A 341 -2.55 18.34 -0.52
N MET A 342 -3.72 18.94 -0.23
CA MET A 342 -3.94 19.76 0.97
C MET A 342 -4.58 19.02 2.15
N SER A 343 -4.92 17.72 2.03
CA SER A 343 -5.53 16.98 3.16
C SER A 343 -5.19 15.49 3.18
N PHE A 344 -5.22 14.90 4.37
CA PHE A 344 -4.88 13.51 4.66
C PHE A 344 -5.86 12.52 3.99
N SER A 345 -5.59 12.12 2.75
CA SER A 345 -6.15 10.88 2.20
C SER A 345 -5.79 9.73 3.15
N THR A 346 -6.82 9.11 3.74
CA THR A 346 -6.62 8.03 4.71
C THR A 346 -6.45 6.71 3.96
N TYR A 347 -5.38 5.99 4.25
CA TYR A 347 -5.12 4.67 3.71
C TYR A 347 -5.27 3.65 4.84
N GLY A 348 -6.43 3.00 4.92
CA GLY A 348 -6.68 1.91 5.85
C GLY A 348 -5.84 0.66 5.57
N ASN A 349 -5.78 -0.25 6.55
CA ASN A 349 -4.84 -1.36 6.69
C ASN A 349 -5.35 -2.73 6.16
N SER A 350 -6.52 -2.79 5.54
CA SER A 350 -7.34 -4.01 5.51
C SER A 350 -7.62 -4.62 4.12
N VAL A 351 -6.89 -4.25 3.05
CA VAL A 351 -6.96 -5.03 1.78
C VAL A 351 -6.54 -6.49 2.03
N ALA A 352 -5.48 -6.70 2.82
CA ALA A 352 -5.04 -8.03 3.25
C ALA A 352 -6.07 -8.77 4.12
N VAL A 353 -6.82 -8.03 4.95
CA VAL A 353 -7.88 -8.58 5.81
C VAL A 353 -9.09 -8.99 4.97
N ALA A 354 -9.53 -8.14 4.04
CA ALA A 354 -10.64 -8.43 3.12
C ALA A 354 -10.36 -9.68 2.26
N GLN A 355 -9.15 -9.83 1.74
CA GLN A 355 -8.73 -11.02 0.98
C GLN A 355 -8.70 -12.29 1.84
N ALA A 356 -8.17 -12.20 3.07
CA ALA A 356 -8.22 -13.31 4.02
C ALA A 356 -9.65 -13.73 4.36
N HIS A 357 -10.59 -12.77 4.43
CA HIS A 357 -12.01 -13.06 4.63
C HIS A 357 -12.70 -13.64 3.38
N ARG A 358 -12.44 -13.12 2.17
CA ARG A 358 -12.97 -13.68 0.91
C ARG A 358 -12.50 -15.14 0.72
N ALA A 359 -11.20 -15.40 0.85
CA ALA A 359 -10.66 -16.75 0.74
C ALA A 359 -11.23 -17.73 1.78
N ARG A 360 -11.53 -17.27 3.00
CA ARG A 360 -12.20 -18.07 4.02
C ARG A 360 -13.67 -18.33 3.71
N ALA A 361 -14.40 -17.33 3.19
CA ALA A 361 -15.79 -17.47 2.79
C ALA A 361 -15.96 -18.43 1.60
N GLU A 362 -15.09 -18.34 0.60
CA GLU A 362 -15.03 -19.26 -0.54
C GLU A 362 -14.68 -20.69 -0.11
N ALA A 363 -13.72 -20.85 0.81
CA ALA A 363 -13.37 -22.16 1.37
C ALA A 363 -14.52 -22.77 2.19
N GLN A 364 -15.35 -21.97 2.86
CA GLN A 364 -16.53 -22.44 3.59
C GLN A 364 -17.68 -22.82 2.64
N ALA A 365 -17.87 -22.08 1.54
CA ALA A 365 -18.86 -22.38 0.53
C ALA A 365 -18.54 -23.65 -0.28
N ALA A 366 -17.25 -23.99 -0.44
CA ALA A 366 -16.82 -25.21 -1.13
C ALA A 366 -16.98 -26.51 -0.30
N VAL A 367 -17.34 -26.40 0.98
CA VAL A 367 -17.50 -27.53 1.92
C VAL A 367 -18.98 -27.84 2.20
N GLN A 368 -19.90 -27.02 1.69
CA GLN A 368 -21.35 -27.30 1.65
C GLN A 368 -21.72 -27.90 0.31
#